data_AF-A0A4P5TPI1-F1
#
_entry.id   AF-A0A4P5TPI1-F1
#
_cell.length_a   1.000
_cell.length_b   1.000
_cell.length_c   1.000
_cell.angle_alpha   90.00
_cell.angle_beta   90.00
_cell.angle_gamma   90.00
#
_symmetry.space_group_name_H-M   'P 1'
#
loop_
_entity.id
_entity.type
_entity.pdbx_description
1 polymer ?
#
loop_
_entity_poly.entity_id
_entity_poly.type
_entity_poly.pdbx_seq_one_letter_code
_entity_poly.pdbx_strand_id
1 'polypeptide(L)' 'MLIIDTRESDSLDKALKKYKKKFEKTQTIKELRSRQAFTKKSVVARTQVKKAVYRDKMIRDAESGA' A
#
# COMPACT_ATOMS: atom_id res chain seq x y z
N MET A 1 -9.99 -4.41 13.14
CA MET A 1 -9.62 -3.57 14.30
C MET A 1 -8.18 -3.88 14.68
N LEU A 2 -7.28 -2.90 14.72
CA LEU A 2 -5.87 -3.12 15.01
C LEU A 2 -5.65 -3.07 16.52
N ILE A 3 -5.72 -4.23 17.16
CA ILE A 3 -5.41 -4.37 18.59
C ILE A 3 -3.92 -4.68 18.73
N ILE A 4 -3.28 -4.02 19.70
CA ILE A 4 -1.92 -4.28 20.17
C ILE A 4 -1.98 -4.33 21.69
N ASP A 5 -1.49 -5.41 22.27
CA ASP A 5 -1.37 -5.54 23.72
C ASP A 5 -0.17 -4.72 24.21
N THR A 6 -0.48 -3.71 25.03
CA THR A 6 0.52 -2.84 25.68
C THR A 6 1.16 -3.50 26.90
N ARG A 7 0.56 -4.59 27.41
CA ARG A 7 1.05 -5.36 28.57
C ARG A 7 2.33 -6.14 28.27
N GLU A 8 2.58 -6.49 27.01
CA GLU A 8 3.79 -7.20 26.56
C GLU A 8 4.92 -6.27 26.08
N SER A 9 4.65 -4.97 25.94
CA SER A 9 5.66 -4.02 25.46
C SER A 9 6.30 -3.28 26.63
N ASP A 10 7.60 -3.52 26.84
CA ASP A 10 8.39 -2.88 27.91
C ASP A 10 8.29 -1.35 27.96
N SER A 11 7.96 -0.70 26.82
CA SER A 11 7.73 0.75 26.75
C SER A 11 6.60 1.14 25.80
N LEU A 12 5.91 2.24 26.13
CA LEU A 12 4.82 2.83 25.35
C LEU A 12 5.25 3.15 23.90
N ASP A 13 6.48 3.63 23.73
CA ASP A 13 7.03 3.99 22.41
C ASP A 13 7.19 2.78 21.49
N LYS A 14 7.61 1.63 22.05
CA LYS A 14 7.71 0.38 21.29
C LYS A 14 6.32 -0.08 20.82
N ALA A 15 5.31 0.04 21.68
CA ALA A 15 3.92 -0.29 21.32
C ALA A 15 3.40 0.61 20.18
N LEU A 16 3.64 1.92 20.29
CA LEU A 16 3.24 2.89 19.28
C LEU A 16 3.92 2.64 17.93
N LYS A 17 5.21 2.30 17.93
CA LYS A 17 5.95 1.95 16.71
C LYS A 17 5.40 0.68 16.06
N LYS A 18 5.08 -0.36 16.84
CA LYS A 18 4.41 -1.57 16.34
C LYS A 18 3.04 -1.24 15.77
N TYR A 19 2.27 -0.36 16.41
CA TYR A 19 0.96 0.10 15.91
C TYR A 19 1.07 0.80 14.57
N LYS A 20 1.95 1.79 14.46
CA LYS A 20 2.18 2.52 13.21
C LYS A 20 2.57 1.58 12.07
N LYS A 21 3.47 0.63 12.33
CA LYS A 21 3.88 -0.38 11.32
C LYS A 21 2.73 -1.31 10.94
N LYS A 22 1.89 -1.74 11.90
CA LYS A 22 0.72 -2.59 11.65
C LYS A 22 -0.34 -1.84 10.83
N PHE A 23 -0.58 -0.58 11.17
CA PHE A 23 -1.50 0.32 10.49
C PHE A 23 -1.09 0.60 9.04
N GLU A 24 0.20 0.90 8.82
CA GLU A 24 0.76 1.08 7.48
C GLU A 24 0.65 -0.20 6.64
N LYS A 25 0.97 -1.36 7.22
CA LYS A 25 0.86 -2.67 6.55
C LYS A 25 -0.57 -2.99 6.13
N THR A 26 -1.57 -2.61 6.94
CA THR A 26 -2.98 -2.81 6.58
C THR A 26 -3.50 -1.87 5.50
N GLN A 27 -2.76 -0.83 5.12
CA GLN A 27 -3.12 0.11 4.05
C GLN A 27 -4.56 0.70 4.15
N THR A 28 -5.10 0.81 5.36
CA THR A 28 -6.48 1.28 5.62
C THR A 28 -6.76 2.67 5.07
N ILE A 29 -5.80 3.60 5.17
CA ILE A 29 -5.92 4.96 4.59
C ILE A 29 -6.08 4.88 3.07
N LYS A 30 -5.32 4.01 2.41
CA LYS A 30 -5.35 3.87 0.95
C LYS A 30 -6.69 3.29 0.50
N GLU A 31 -7.20 2.30 1.22
CA GLU A 31 -8.54 1.77 0.97
C GLU A 31 -9.61 2.82 1.18
N LEU A 32 -9.58 3.56 2.29
CA LEU A 32 -10.53 4.63 2.57
C LEU A 32 -10.54 5.66 1.42
N ARG A 33 -9.37 6.16 1.01
CA ARG A 33 -9.23 7.08 -0.12
C ARG A 33 -9.78 6.50 -1.42
N SER A 34 -9.56 5.22 -1.69
CA SER A 34 -10.07 4.56 -2.90
C SER A 34 -11.59 4.40 -2.90
N ARG A 35 -12.21 4.27 -1.72
CA ARG A 35 -13.65 4.08 -1.56
C ARG A 35 -14.43 5.39 -1.45
N GLN A 36 -13.75 6.53 -1.26
CA GLN A 36 -14.39 7.85 -1.18
C GLN A 36 -15.18 8.22 -2.44
N ALA A 37 -14.77 7.74 -3.62
CA ALA A 37 -15.44 8.03 -4.87
C ALA A 37 -15.68 6.75 -5.69
N PHE A 38 -16.82 6.68 -6.37
CA PHE A 38 -17.10 5.58 -7.29
C PHE A 38 -16.21 5.69 -8.53
N THR A 39 -15.43 4.64 -8.79
CA THR A 39 -14.61 4.53 -10.00
C THR A 39 -15.22 3.50 -10.94
N LYS A 40 -15.53 3.91 -12.18
CA LYS A 40 -16.07 3.00 -13.21
C LYS A 40 -15.09 1.85 -13.47
N LYS A 41 -15.61 0.63 -13.67
CA LYS A 41 -14.80 -0.59 -13.93
C LYS A 41 -13.85 -0.41 -15.13
N SER A 42 -14.29 0.26 -16.18
CA SER A 42 -13.48 0.56 -17.37
C SER A 42 -12.27 1.45 -17.07
N VAL A 43 -12.42 2.39 -16.13
CA VAL A 43 -11.33 3.29 -15.71
C VAL A 43 -10.30 2.51 -14.90
N VAL A 44 -10.73 1.61 -14.01
CA VAL A 44 -9.84 0.73 -13.22
C VAL A 44 -9.03 -0.20 -14.14
N ALA A 45 -9.67 -0.85 -15.11
CA ALA A 45 -8.98 -1.72 -16.05
C ALA A 45 -7.93 -0.95 -16.88
N ARG A 46 -8.27 0.26 -17.33
CA ARG A 46 -7.35 1.11 -18.09
C ARG A 46 -6.13 1.53 -17.27
N THR A 47 -6.31 1.91 -16.01
CA THR A 47 -5.19 2.31 -15.15
C THR A 47 -4.26 1.13 -14.83
N GLN A 48 -4.81 -0.07 -14.68
CA GLN A 48 -4.02 -1.30 -14.50
C GLN A 48 -3.14 -1.58 -15.71
N VAL A 49 -3.70 -1.55 -16.93
CA VAL A 49 -2.92 -1.78 -18.17
C VAL A 49 -1.83 -0.73 -18.34
N LYS A 50 -2.15 0.56 -18.17
CA LYS A 50 -1.15 1.63 -18.27
C LYS A 50 0.01 1.43 -17.29
N LYS A 51 -0.29 1.02 -16.05
CA LYS A 51 0.73 0.74 -15.04
C LYS A 51 1.59 -0.48 -15.40
N ALA A 52 0.99 -1.51 -16.00
CA ALA A 52 1.72 -2.69 -16.46
C ALA A 52 2.70 -2.35 -17.60
N VAL A 53 2.23 -1.62 -18.61
CA VAL A 53 3.08 -1.15 -19.73
C VAL A 53 4.24 -0.30 -19.22
N TYR A 54 3.97 0.62 -18.29
CA TYR A 54 5.04 1.45 -17.71
C TYR A 54 6.09 0.59 -16.98
N ARG A 55 5.66 -0.39 -16.18
CA ARG A 55 6.58 -1.29 -15.46
C ARG A 55 7.40 -2.14 -16.42
N ASP A 56 6.76 -2.73 -17.42
CA ASP A 56 7.41 -3.56 -18.44
C ASP A 56 8.47 -2.77 -19.20
N LYS A 57 8.15 -1.54 -19.62
CA LYS A 57 9.12 -0.63 -20.24
C LYS A 57 10.33 -0.39 -19.33
N MET A 58 10.10 -0.03 -18.06
CA MET A 58 11.20 0.24 -17.12
C MET A 58 12.10 -0.98 -16.88
N ILE A 59 11.54 -2.20 -16.88
CA ILE A 59 12.31 -3.44 -16.74
C ILE A 59 13.17 -3.67 -17.99
N ARG A 60 12.59 -3.57 -19.19
CA ARG A 60 13.33 -3.73 -20.45
C ARG A 60 14.42 -2.69 -20.64
N ASP A 61 14.13 -1.44 -20.28
CA ASP A 61 15.13 -0.35 -20.33
C ASP A 61 16.30 -0.67 -19.40
N ALA A 62 16.05 -1.20 -18.20
CA ALA A 62 17.09 -1.63 -17.26
C ALA A 62 17.88 -2.86 -17.76
N GLU A 63 17.25 -3.80 -18.46
CA GLU A 63 17.91 -4.96 -19.07
C GLU A 63 18.75 -4.59 -20.31
N SER A 64 18.30 -3.61 -21.10
CA SER A 64 19.00 -3.13 -22.29
C SER A 64 20.20 -2.21 -21.99
N GLY A 65 20.31 -1.74 -20.75
CA GLY A 65 21.41 -0.89 -20.27
C GLY A 65 22.55 -1.65 -19.58
N ALA A 66 22.57 -2.98 -19.66
CA ALA A 66 23.61 -3.86 -19.15
C ALA A 66 24.44 -4.48 -20.29
#